data_AF-A0A931X850-F1
#
_entry.id   AF-A0A931X850-F1
#
_cell.length_a   1.000
_cell.length_b   1.000
_cell.length_c   1.000
_cell.angle_alpha   90.00
_cell.angle_beta   90.00
_cell.angle_gamma   90.00
#
_symmetry.space_group_name_H-M   'P 1'
#
loop_
_entity.id
_entity.type
_entity.pdbx_description
1 polymer ?
#
loop_
_entity_poly.entity_id
_entity_poly.type
_entity_poly.pdbx_seq_one_letter_code
_entity_poly.pdbx_strand_id
1 'polypeptide(L)'
;MLLALILLVSVVGVFSVNNSVLDLLVMVVMGVVGYGLRRAGLSPATLILPFVIGTLMEQSLVQTLMLARGRPGYLLERPIALALLLAGAAALAWPWLANISYSRERSAP
;
A
#
# COMPACT_ATOMS: atom_id res chain seq x y z
N MET A 1 -9.55 -9.58 -30.86
CA MET A 1 -10.16 -10.91 -30.66
C MET A 1 -9.77 -11.54 -29.31
N LEU A 2 -8.49 -11.62 -28.95
CA LEU A 2 -8.04 -12.16 -27.65
C LEU A 2 -8.65 -11.43 -26.43
N LEU A 3 -8.68 -10.09 -26.44
CA LEU A 3 -9.28 -9.30 -25.37
C LEU A 3 -10.77 -9.61 -25.15
N ALA A 4 -11.53 -9.79 -26.23
CA ALA A 4 -12.95 -10.13 -26.15
C ALA A 4 -13.16 -11.53 -25.56
N LEU A 5 -12.31 -12.49 -25.94
CA LEU A 5 -12.33 -13.84 -25.37
C LEU A 5 -11.99 -13.84 -23.88
N ILE A 6 -10.93 -13.13 -23.47
CA ILE A 6 -10.52 -13.01 -22.07
C ILE A 6 -11.63 -12.38 -21.23
N LEU A 7 -12.26 -11.30 -21.72
CA LEU A 7 -13.38 -10.66 -21.03
C LEU A 7 -14.58 -11.59 -20.90
N LEU A 8 -14.95 -12.29 -21.97
CA LEU A 8 -16.10 -13.20 -21.96
C LEU A 8 -15.88 -14.36 -20.98
N VAL A 9 -14.70 -14.98 -21.00
CA VAL A 9 -14.32 -16.04 -20.06
C VAL A 9 -14.26 -15.52 -18.61
N SER A 10 -13.73 -14.31 -18.39
CA SER A 10 -13.66 -13.72 -17.05
C SER A 10 -15.04 -13.41 -16.46
N VAL A 11 -15.96 -12.88 -17.27
CA VAL A 11 -17.34 -12.56 -16.84
C VAL A 11 -18.10 -13.84 -16.51
N VAL A 12 -18.02 -14.86 -17.37
CA VAL A 12 -18.65 -16.16 -17.11
C VAL A 12 -18.03 -16.83 -15.88
N GLY A 13 -16.72 -16.74 -15.71
CA GLY A 13 -16.00 -17.29 -14.56
C GLY A 13 -16.46 -16.69 -13.23
N VAL A 14 -16.54 -15.36 -13.13
CA VAL A 14 -17.00 -14.67 -11.92
C VAL A 14 -18.47 -14.96 -11.63
N PHE A 15 -19.32 -14.99 -12.66
CA PHE A 15 -20.73 -15.31 -12.48
C PHE A 15 -20.95 -16.75 -12.00
N SER A 16 -20.11 -17.69 -12.45
CA SER A 16 -20.26 -19.12 -12.11
C SER A 16 -19.98 -19.44 -10.64
N VAL A 17 -19.10 -18.68 -9.96
CA VAL A 17 -18.67 -19.00 -8.57
C VAL A 17 -19.81 -18.77 -7.57
N ASN A 18 -20.43 -17.59 -7.59
CA ASN A 18 -21.42 -17.18 -6.59
C ASN A 18 -22.78 -16.78 -7.18
N ASN A 19 -22.95 -16.81 -8.51
CA ASN A 19 -24.15 -16.32 -9.22
C ASN A 19 -24.59 -14.91 -8.75
N SER A 20 -23.62 -14.12 -8.30
CA SER A 20 -23.82 -12.83 -7.66
C SER A 20 -23.51 -11.72 -8.65
N VAL A 21 -24.49 -10.84 -8.88
CA VAL A 21 -24.32 -9.65 -9.71
C VAL A 21 -23.34 -8.66 -9.06
N LEU A 22 -23.21 -8.70 -7.73
CA LEU A 22 -22.27 -7.87 -6.99
C LEU A 22 -20.82 -8.24 -7.33
N ASP A 23 -20.52 -9.53 -7.48
CA ASP A 23 -19.17 -9.99 -7.82
C ASP A 23 -18.76 -9.55 -9.23
N LEU A 24 -19.71 -9.52 -10.18
CA LEU A 24 -19.48 -8.91 -11.50
C LEU A 24 -19.22 -7.40 -11.39
N LEU A 25 -20.01 -6.70 -10.58
CA LEU A 25 -19.82 -5.26 -10.39
C LEU A 25 -18.41 -4.98 -9.83
N VAL A 26 -17.99 -5.75 -8.82
CA VAL A 26 -16.65 -5.64 -8.22
C VAL A 26 -15.57 -5.97 -9.24
N MET A 27 -15.74 -7.01 -10.07
CA MET A 27 -14.80 -7.34 -11.17
C MET A 27 -14.62 -6.14 -12.11
N VAL A 28 -15.71 -5.53 -12.56
CA VAL A 28 -15.66 -4.40 -13.50
C VAL A 28 -15.02 -3.18 -12.82
N VAL A 29 -15.44 -2.85 -11.60
CA VAL A 29 -14.88 -1.72 -10.84
C VAL A 29 -13.38 -1.90 -10.61
N MET A 30 -12.94 -3.09 -10.18
CA MET A 30 -11.52 -3.37 -9.98
C MET A 30 -10.73 -3.38 -11.29
N GLY A 31 -11.33 -3.79 -12.40
CA GLY A 31 -10.72 -3.64 -13.73
C GLY A 31 -10.49 -2.17 -14.11
N VAL A 32 -11.45 -1.30 -13.83
CA VAL A 32 -11.33 0.15 -14.06
C VAL A 32 -10.30 0.77 -13.13
N VAL A 33 -10.32 0.43 -11.84
CA VAL A 33 -9.33 0.89 -10.86
C VAL A 33 -7.92 0.45 -11.27
N GLY A 34 -7.74 -0.82 -11.65
CA GLY A 34 -6.48 -1.35 -12.15
C GLY A 34 -5.98 -0.63 -13.41
N TYR A 35 -6.89 -0.28 -14.32
CA TYR A 35 -6.54 0.55 -15.49
C TYR A 35 -6.10 1.96 -15.07
N GLY A 36 -6.78 2.57 -14.10
CA GLY A 36 -6.40 3.86 -13.52
C GLY A 36 -5.01 3.85 -12.88
N LEU A 37 -4.71 2.80 -12.11
CA LEU A 37 -3.40 2.59 -11.49
C LEU A 37 -2.30 2.44 -12.55
N ARG A 38 -2.57 1.67 -13.60
CA ARG A 38 -1.63 1.54 -14.73
C ARG A 38 -1.38 2.87 -15.43
N ARG A 39 -2.41 3.71 -15.58
CA ARG A 39 -2.28 5.06 -16.15
C ARG A 39 -1.47 6.01 -15.26
N ALA A 40 -1.52 5.82 -13.94
CA ALA A 40 -0.69 6.54 -12.99
C ALA A 40 0.79 6.08 -12.99
N GLY A 41 1.16 5.11 -13.85
CA GLY A 41 2.51 4.54 -13.88
C GLY A 41 2.79 3.60 -12.70
N LEU A 42 1.79 3.30 -11.88
CA LEU A 42 1.91 2.35 -10.78
C LEU A 42 1.94 0.93 -11.38
N SER A 43 3.12 0.35 -11.40
CA SER A 43 3.27 -1.05 -11.78
C SER A 43 2.67 -1.96 -10.70
N PRO A 44 2.24 -3.19 -11.04
CA PRO A 44 1.80 -4.17 -10.05
C PRO A 44 2.84 -4.38 -8.94
N ALA A 45 4.14 -4.35 -9.29
CA ALA A 45 5.23 -4.46 -8.32
C ALA A 45 5.25 -3.31 -7.31
N THR A 46 4.94 -2.09 -7.74
CA THR A 46 4.86 -0.90 -6.89
C THR A 46 3.73 -1.00 -5.87
N LEU A 47 2.64 -1.71 -6.19
CA LEU A 47 1.54 -1.94 -5.25
C LEU A 47 1.88 -3.04 -4.23
N ILE A 48 2.57 -4.10 -4.67
CA ILE A 48 2.93 -5.23 -3.83
C ILE A 48 4.03 -4.86 -2.83
N LEU A 49 5.02 -4.07 -3.23
CA LEU A 49 6.16 -3.69 -2.38
C LEU A 49 5.76 -3.08 -1.02
N PRO A 50 4.96 -2.00 -0.95
CA PRO A 50 4.52 -1.42 0.32
C PRO A 50 3.56 -2.34 1.07
N PHE A 51 2.78 -3.17 0.38
CA PHE A 51 1.92 -4.15 1.04
C PHE A 51 2.75 -5.18 1.83
N VAL A 52 3.79 -5.75 1.21
CA VAL A 52 4.68 -6.71 1.89
C VAL A 52 5.39 -6.05 3.07
N ILE A 53 5.99 -4.88 2.87
CA ILE A 53 6.68 -4.14 3.95
C ILE A 53 5.71 -3.80 5.08
N GLY A 54 4.48 -3.38 4.75
CA GLY A 54 3.43 -3.10 5.71
C GLY A 54 3.05 -4.34 6.53
N THR A 55 2.82 -5.48 5.89
CA THR A 55 2.50 -6.73 6.60
C THR A 55 3.61 -7.18 7.54
N LEU A 56 4.88 -7.03 7.15
CA LEU A 56 6.02 -7.35 8.01
C LEU A 56 6.11 -6.40 9.21
N MET A 57 5.80 -5.12 8.99
CA MET A 57 5.77 -4.12 10.06
C MET A 57 4.64 -4.42 11.06
N GLU A 58 3.44 -4.73 10.58
CA GLU A 58 2.28 -5.06 11.42
C GLU A 58 2.53 -6.34 12.23
N GLN A 59 3.09 -7.37 11.61
CA GLN A 59 3.49 -8.60 12.31
C GLN A 59 4.50 -8.31 13.43
N SER A 60 5.51 -7.48 13.15
CA SER A 60 6.51 -7.08 14.14
C SER A 60 5.91 -6.26 15.29
N LEU A 61 4.95 -5.39 14.98
CA LEU A 61 4.23 -4.58 15.98
C LEU A 61 3.38 -5.46 16.89
N VAL A 62 2.59 -6.36 16.31
CA VAL A 62 1.75 -7.30 17.04
C VAL A 62 2.61 -8.22 17.92
N GLN A 63 3.70 -8.76 17.38
CA GLN A 63 4.64 -9.59 18.14
C GLN A 63 5.21 -8.84 19.35
N THR A 64 5.59 -7.57 19.16
CA THR A 64 6.10 -6.73 20.25
C THR A 64 5.04 -6.43 21.30
N LEU A 65 3.79 -6.17 20.89
CA LEU A 65 2.67 -5.94 21.80
C LEU A 65 2.28 -7.20 22.60
N MET A 66 2.37 -8.38 22.00
CA MET A 66 2.18 -9.66 22.70
C MET A 66 3.24 -9.86 23.78
N LEU A 67 4.52 -9.58 23.48
CA LEU A 67 5.61 -9.61 24.47
C LEU A 67 5.43 -8.57 25.58
N ALA A 68 4.88 -7.40 25.24
CA ALA A 68 4.57 -6.32 26.17
C ALA A 68 3.32 -6.59 27.06
N ARG A 69 2.66 -7.75 26.92
CA ARG A 69 1.37 -8.06 27.58
C ARG A 69 0.32 -6.96 27.37
N GLY A 70 0.24 -6.43 26.15
CA GLY A 70 -0.74 -5.42 25.78
C GLY A 70 -0.48 -4.01 26.33
N ARG A 71 0.70 -3.72 26.89
CA ARG A 71 1.08 -2.35 27.30
C ARG A 71 1.70 -1.58 26.11
N PRO A 72 1.00 -0.64 25.46
CA PRO A 72 1.56 0.12 24.33
C PRO A 72 2.74 1.02 24.73
N GLY A 73 2.86 1.39 26.00
CA GLY A 73 3.98 2.17 26.54
C GLY A 73 5.32 1.42 26.49
N TYR A 74 5.31 0.09 26.35
CA TYR A 74 6.54 -0.72 26.33
C TYR A 74 7.43 -0.42 25.11
N LEU A 75 6.84 0.07 24.02
CA LEU A 75 7.59 0.50 22.83
C LEU A 75 8.36 1.81 23.07
N LEU A 76 7.85 2.68 23.96
CA LEU A 76 8.44 3.97 24.33
C LEU A 76 9.46 3.82 25.47
N GLU A 77 9.30 2.81 26.34
CA GLU A 77 10.22 2.51 27.44
C GLU A 77 11.57 1.95 26.95
N ARG A 78 11.62 1.37 25.74
CA ARG A 78 12.88 0.85 25.16
C ARG A 78 13.61 1.93 24.35
N PRO A 79 14.81 2.38 24.77
CA PRO A 79 15.53 3.46 24.11
C PRO A 79 15.88 3.15 22.64
N ILE A 80 16.12 1.88 22.32
CA ILE A 80 16.43 1.43 20.95
C ILE A 80 15.19 1.50 20.05
N ALA A 81 14.02 1.10 20.56
CA ALA A 81 12.77 1.14 19.80
C ALA A 81 12.34 2.58 19.55
N LEU A 82 12.47 3.44 20.56
CA LEU A 82 12.20 4.86 20.44
C LEU A 82 13.15 5.56 19.45
N ALA A 83 14.45 5.24 19.47
CA ALA A 83 15.41 5.75 18.50
C ALA A 83 15.09 5.34 17.05
N LEU A 84 14.71 4.08 16.82
CA LEU A 84 14.29 3.57 15.51
C LEU A 84 13.00 4.24 15.02
N LEU A 85 12.04 4.44 15.92
CA LEU A 85 10.76 5.08 15.60
C LEU A 85 10.95 6.56 15.24
N LEU A 86 11.79 7.28 16.00
CA LEU A 86 12.19 8.65 15.66
C LEU A 86 12.97 8.72 14.35
N ALA A 87 13.89 7.79 14.10
CA ALA A 87 14.64 7.74 12.84
C ALA A 87 13.72 7.48 11.63
N GLY A 88 12.74 6.58 11.76
CA GLY A 88 11.74 6.32 10.73
C GLY A 88 10.82 7.53 10.49
N ALA A 89 10.36 8.18 11.57
CA ALA A 89 9.57 9.41 11.48
C ALA A 89 10.37 10.55 10.81
N ALA A 90 11.65 10.70 11.15
CA ALA A 90 12.55 11.66 10.52
C ALA A 90 12.77 11.36 9.03
N ALA A 91 12.95 10.09 8.65
CA ALA A 91 13.10 9.66 7.25
C ALA A 91 11.82 9.91 6.42
N LEU A 92 10.63 9.74 7.01
CA LEU A 92 9.35 10.08 6.38
C LEU A 92 9.13 11.60 6.27
N ALA A 93 9.58 12.36 7.27
CA ALA A 93 9.49 13.82 7.28
C ALA A 93 10.54 14.49 6.37
N TRP A 94 11.67 13.82 6.10
CA TRP A 94 12.75 14.31 5.25
C TRP A 94 12.28 14.75 3.85
N PRO A 95 11.53 13.95 3.08
CA PRO A 95 11.02 14.39 1.77
C PRO A 95 10.03 15.54 1.90
N TRP A 96 9.26 15.66 2.99
CA TRP A 96 8.37 16.81 3.22
C TRP A 96 9.14 18.11 3.47
N LEU A 97 10.21 18.06 4.28
CA LEU A 97 11.09 19.19 4.54
C LEU A 97 11.91 19.58 3.29
N ALA A 98 12.37 18.59 2.53
CA ALA A 98 13.10 18.80 1.28
C ALA A 98 12.20 19.32 0.14
N ASN A 99 10.92 18.92 0.11
CA ASN A 99 9.95 19.39 -0.90
C ASN A 99 9.60 20.88 -0.72
N ILE A 100 9.63 21.41 0.51
CA ILE A 100 9.54 22.88 0.74
C ILE A 100 10.74 23.61 0.12
N SER A 101 11.90 22.96 0.05
CA SER A 101 13.15 23.50 -0.48
C SER A 101 13.33 23.27 -1.99
N TYR A 102 12.60 22.33 -2.60
CA TYR A 102 12.66 22.06 -4.05
C TYR A 102 11.93 23.13 -4.88
N SER A 103 11.09 23.96 -4.24
CA SER A 103 10.48 25.16 -4.84
C SER A 103 11.41 26.39 -4.82
N ARG A 104 12.73 26.17 -4.85
CA ARG A 104 13.74 27.25 -4.94
C ARG A 104 14.74 27.09 -6.09
N GLU A 105 14.94 25.88 -6.63
CA GLU A 105 15.98 25.64 -7.66
C GLU A 105 15.48 25.59 -9.12
N ARG A 106 14.17 25.73 -9.38
CA ARG A 106 13.63 25.88 -10.75
C ARG A 106 13.27 27.33 -11.12
N SER A 107 13.81 28.30 -10.39
CA SER A 107 13.55 29.73 -10.58
C SER A 107 14.84 30.56 -10.57
N ALA A 108 15.95 30.01 -11.04
CA ALA A 108 17.13 30.79 -11.40
C ALA A 108 17.36 30.67 -12.92
N PRO A 109 17.62 31.81 -13.59
CA PRO A 109 17.28 32.13 -14.99
C PRO A 109 18.09 31.40 -16.07
#